data_AF-K1JJV6-F1
#
_entry.id   AF-K1JJV6-F1
#
_cell.length_a   1.000
_cell.length_b   1.000
_cell.length_c   1.000
_cell.angle_alpha   90.00
_cell.angle_beta   90.00
_cell.angle_gamma   90.00
#
_symmetry.space_group_name_H-M   'P 1'
#
loop_
_entity.id
_entity.type
_entity.pdbx_description
1 polymer ?
#
loop_
_entity_poly.entity_id
_entity_poly.type
_entity_poly.pdbx_seq_one_letter_code
_entity_poly.pdbx_strand_id
1 'polypeptide(L)'
;MQLSWAKMPSKWIVIGKLKNLNANKNVAVNIAVIKIYILICIRLAPSDNPKNSCAITYDEISSVANLSRTVISGALKWLIANNIIEATGRRVRIYTIPNYNNPGWCKFPIRDVVDKGGEINFFKMISNRHPVELHALKLLVYLLAIRGNDDEYSEVSLSKIISKIGINYKDIFPALTLLKVLGLVSDFQRETLPQRGININLMEYKQDEILNVYFPYGSYLPKSTRRTISMPALTV
;
A
#
# COMPACT_ATOMS: atom_id res chain seq x y z
N MET A 1 9.76 -1.01 -23.03
CA MET A 1 9.34 0.19 -22.28
C MET A 1 8.98 -0.26 -20.87
N GLN A 2 9.69 0.20 -19.83
CA GLN A 2 9.38 -0.18 -18.44
C GLN A 2 8.11 0.55 -18.01
N LEU A 3 7.09 -0.17 -17.53
CA LEU A 3 5.87 0.44 -17.01
C LEU A 3 6.20 1.33 -15.81
N SER A 4 5.57 2.50 -15.73
CA SER A 4 5.74 3.42 -14.60
C SER A 4 4.94 2.99 -13.37
N TRP A 5 3.82 2.30 -13.57
CA TRP A 5 2.90 1.88 -12.50
C TRP A 5 2.18 0.56 -12.81
N ALA A 6 1.68 -0.08 -11.75
CA ALA A 6 0.78 -1.23 -11.77
C ALA A 6 -0.62 -0.83 -11.30
N LYS A 7 -1.66 -1.38 -11.93
CA LYS A 7 -3.03 -1.27 -11.41
C LYS A 7 -3.15 -2.14 -10.16
N MET A 8 -3.55 -1.54 -9.03
CA MET A 8 -3.75 -2.25 -7.77
C MET A 8 -5.19 -2.06 -7.27
N PRO A 9 -6.07 -3.08 -7.38
CA PRO A 9 -7.44 -3.03 -6.87
C PRO A 9 -7.53 -2.71 -5.36
N SER A 10 -8.00 -1.52 -5.03
CA SER A 10 -7.89 -0.95 -3.68
C SER A 10 -9.20 -0.95 -2.89
N LYS A 11 -10.31 -1.38 -3.50
CA LYS A 11 -11.63 -1.38 -2.85
C LYS A 11 -11.64 -2.10 -1.49
N TRP A 12 -10.99 -3.26 -1.39
CA TRP A 12 -10.92 -4.03 -0.13
C TRP A 12 -10.08 -3.32 0.94
N ILE A 13 -9.11 -2.51 0.53
CA ILE A 13 -8.29 -1.66 1.41
C ILE A 13 -9.13 -0.51 1.96
N VAL A 14 -9.84 0.23 1.10
CA VAL A 14 -10.67 1.39 1.47
C VAL A 14 -11.86 1.00 2.37
N ILE A 15 -12.44 -0.19 2.17
CA ILE A 15 -13.50 -0.74 3.02
C ILE A 15 -12.97 -1.13 4.42
N GLY A 16 -11.64 -1.28 4.58
CA GLY A 16 -11.00 -1.45 5.88
C GLY A 16 -10.66 -2.89 6.25
N LYS A 17 -10.58 -3.81 5.26
CA LYS A 17 -10.18 -5.21 5.53
C LYS A 17 -8.75 -5.35 6.07
N LEU A 18 -7.89 -4.33 5.90
CA LEU A 18 -6.53 -4.32 6.46
C LEU A 18 -6.53 -4.46 7.98
N LYS A 19 -7.59 -4.04 8.69
CA LYS A 19 -7.72 -4.24 10.14
C LYS A 19 -7.57 -5.70 10.58
N ASN A 20 -8.03 -6.63 9.73
CA ASN A 20 -8.04 -8.05 10.03
C ASN A 20 -6.63 -8.66 10.07
N LEU A 21 -5.62 -7.95 9.55
CA LEU A 21 -4.21 -8.34 9.62
C LEU A 21 -3.62 -7.85 10.96
N ASN A 22 -3.81 -8.61 12.04
CA ASN A 22 -3.42 -8.21 13.38
C ASN A 22 -1.93 -8.46 13.67
N ALA A 23 -1.17 -7.45 14.07
CA ALA A 23 0.26 -7.60 14.37
C ALA A 23 0.54 -8.57 15.55
N ASN A 24 -0.38 -8.77 16.48
CA ASN A 24 -0.18 -9.70 17.59
C ASN A 24 -0.36 -11.17 17.18
N LYS A 25 -0.84 -11.44 15.96
CA LYS A 25 -1.13 -12.79 15.46
C LYS A 25 -0.40 -13.02 14.14
N ASN A 26 0.64 -13.86 14.15
CA ASN A 26 1.35 -14.28 12.93
C ASN A 26 1.85 -13.11 12.06
N VAL A 27 2.66 -12.20 12.64
CA VAL A 27 3.22 -11.01 11.96
C VAL A 27 3.75 -11.33 10.56
N ALA A 28 4.58 -12.37 10.44
CA ALA A 28 5.20 -12.75 9.18
C ALA A 28 4.16 -13.10 8.09
N VAL A 29 3.10 -13.82 8.44
CA VAL A 29 2.00 -14.16 7.52
C VAL A 29 1.25 -12.91 7.09
N ASN A 30 0.98 -11.99 8.01
CA ASN A 30 0.27 -10.75 7.71
C ASN A 30 1.08 -9.79 6.84
N ILE A 31 2.40 -9.73 7.03
CA ILE A 31 3.32 -9.00 6.14
C ILE A 31 3.30 -9.64 4.75
N ALA A 32 3.38 -10.98 4.70
CA ALA A 32 3.37 -11.73 3.46
C ALA A 32 2.08 -11.55 2.65
N VAL A 33 0.92 -11.40 3.30
CA VAL A 33 -0.36 -11.08 2.63
C VAL A 33 -0.20 -9.83 1.75
N ILE A 34 0.37 -8.75 2.31
CA ILE A 34 0.51 -7.49 1.58
C ILE A 34 1.61 -7.60 0.52
N LYS A 35 2.76 -8.22 0.84
CA LYS A 35 3.85 -8.42 -0.12
C LYS A 35 3.40 -9.23 -1.35
N ILE A 36 2.73 -10.36 -1.13
CA ILE A 36 2.25 -11.24 -2.21
C ILE A 36 1.18 -10.52 -3.04
N TYR A 37 0.28 -9.77 -2.40
CA TYR A 37 -0.72 -9.00 -3.13
C TYR A 37 -0.09 -7.94 -4.05
N ILE A 38 0.89 -7.18 -3.55
CA ILE A 38 1.67 -6.22 -4.35
C ILE A 38 2.37 -6.93 -5.51
N LEU A 39 3.04 -8.05 -5.25
CA LEU A 39 3.74 -8.84 -6.27
C LEU A 39 2.80 -9.30 -7.39
N ILE A 40 1.62 -9.81 -7.04
CA ILE A 40 0.59 -10.21 -8.02
C ILE A 40 0.17 -9.01 -8.87
N CYS A 41 -0.09 -7.84 -8.26
CA CYS A 41 -0.47 -6.63 -9.00
C CYS A 41 0.63 -6.18 -9.97
N ILE A 42 1.89 -6.22 -9.54
CA ILE A 42 3.04 -5.89 -10.39
C ILE A 42 3.15 -6.88 -11.55
N ARG A 43 2.98 -8.19 -11.32
CA ARG A 43 3.04 -9.21 -12.38
C ARG A 43 1.87 -9.16 -13.36
N LEU A 44 0.73 -8.60 -12.94
CA LEU A 44 -0.41 -8.33 -13.82
C LEU A 44 -0.25 -7.06 -14.65
N ALA A 45 0.65 -6.15 -14.28
CA ALA A 45 0.81 -4.86 -14.95
C ALA A 45 1.28 -4.96 -16.42
N PRO A 46 2.24 -5.84 -16.80
CA PRO A 46 2.77 -5.95 -18.18
C PRO A 46 1.79 -6.46 -19.24
N SER A 47 0.47 -6.47 -19.03
CA SER A 47 -0.39 -7.33 -19.82
C SER A 47 -1.69 -6.72 -20.29
N ASP A 48 -1.71 -6.48 -21.61
CA ASP A 48 -2.74 -6.94 -22.54
C ASP A 48 -3.00 -8.47 -22.44
N ASN A 49 -3.06 -9.04 -21.23
CA ASN A 49 -3.44 -10.43 -21.03
C ASN A 49 -4.97 -10.46 -20.94
N PRO A 50 -5.68 -11.03 -21.92
CA PRO A 50 -7.15 -11.05 -21.94
C PRO A 50 -7.74 -11.75 -20.70
N LYS A 51 -6.93 -12.53 -19.97
CA LYS A 51 -7.35 -13.32 -18.81
C LYS A 51 -7.14 -12.64 -17.45
N ASN A 52 -6.51 -11.46 -17.37
CA ASN A 52 -6.20 -10.78 -16.09
C ASN A 52 -5.57 -11.72 -15.04
N SER A 53 -4.65 -12.59 -15.49
CA SER A 53 -4.07 -13.65 -14.68
C SER A 53 -2.53 -13.60 -14.72
N CYS A 54 -1.89 -14.05 -13.65
CA CYS A 54 -0.45 -14.23 -13.60
C CYS A 54 -0.09 -15.63 -13.10
N ALA A 55 0.82 -16.30 -13.80
CA ALA A 55 1.42 -17.53 -13.32
C ALA A 55 2.64 -17.17 -12.47
N ILE A 56 2.66 -17.62 -11.22
CA ILE A 56 3.83 -17.46 -10.35
C ILE A 56 3.98 -18.68 -9.44
N THR A 57 5.20 -19.18 -9.33
CA THR A 57 5.54 -20.34 -8.51
C THR A 57 5.84 -19.92 -7.07
N TYR A 58 5.80 -20.90 -6.15
CA TYR A 58 6.19 -20.65 -4.75
C TYR A 58 7.64 -20.22 -4.62
N ASP A 59 8.53 -20.72 -5.48
CA ASP A 59 9.96 -20.42 -5.42
C ASP A 59 10.24 -19.00 -5.94
N GLU A 60 9.53 -18.55 -6.97
CA GLU A 60 9.58 -17.16 -7.41
C GLU A 60 9.05 -16.21 -6.33
N ILE A 61 7.92 -16.53 -5.69
CA ILE A 61 7.40 -15.72 -4.56
C ILE A 61 8.44 -15.69 -3.43
N SER A 62 9.03 -16.84 -3.10
CA SER A 62 10.02 -16.96 -2.01
C SER A 62 11.25 -16.09 -2.28
N SER A 63 11.78 -16.15 -3.51
CA SER A 63 12.92 -15.35 -3.95
C SER A 63 12.63 -13.84 -3.90
N VAL A 64 11.55 -13.40 -4.55
CA VAL A 64 11.27 -11.97 -4.72
C VAL A 64 10.80 -11.33 -3.41
N ALA A 65 9.95 -12.02 -2.64
CA ALA A 65 9.34 -11.45 -1.43
C ALA A 65 10.15 -11.69 -0.14
N ASN A 66 11.23 -12.47 -0.22
CA ASN A 66 12.03 -12.92 0.93
C ASN A 66 11.14 -13.61 1.99
N LEU A 67 10.43 -14.67 1.58
CA LEU A 67 9.44 -15.37 2.42
C LEU A 67 9.66 -16.88 2.41
N SER A 68 9.40 -17.54 3.53
CA SER A 68 9.39 -19.01 3.60
C SER A 68 8.11 -19.59 2.97
N ARG A 69 8.18 -20.84 2.48
CA ARG A 69 7.03 -21.54 1.88
C ARG A 69 5.83 -21.67 2.84
N THR A 70 6.06 -21.84 4.14
CA THR A 70 5.00 -21.93 5.16
C THR A 70 4.26 -20.60 5.32
N VAL A 71 5.00 -19.49 5.34
CA VAL A 71 4.45 -18.14 5.41
C VAL A 71 3.66 -17.79 4.14
N ILE A 72 4.20 -18.14 2.96
CA ILE A 72 3.52 -17.97 1.67
C ILE A 72 2.18 -18.72 1.66
N SER A 73 2.17 -19.98 2.10
CA SER A 73 0.95 -20.79 2.15
C SER A 73 -0.12 -20.15 3.05
N GLY A 74 0.26 -19.67 4.23
CA GLY A 74 -0.65 -18.97 5.15
C GLY A 74 -1.24 -17.70 4.54
N ALA A 75 -0.40 -16.89 3.89
CA ALA A 75 -0.81 -15.63 3.28
C ALA A 75 -1.75 -15.84 2.08
N LEU A 76 -1.45 -16.81 1.22
CA LEU A 76 -2.31 -17.17 0.09
C LEU A 76 -3.67 -17.71 0.55
N LYS A 77 -3.69 -18.56 1.59
CA LYS A 77 -4.95 -19.02 2.20
C LYS A 77 -5.81 -17.86 2.66
N TRP A 78 -5.20 -16.86 3.32
CA TRP A 78 -5.90 -15.67 3.77
C TRP A 78 -6.47 -14.85 2.61
N LEU A 79 -5.68 -14.59 1.56
CA LEU A 79 -6.10 -13.82 0.39
C LEU A 79 -7.27 -14.50 -0.35
N ILE A 80 -7.23 -15.82 -0.51
CA ILE A 80 -8.28 -16.61 -1.15
C ILE A 80 -9.54 -16.63 -0.28
N ALA A 81 -9.42 -16.92 1.02
CA ALA A 81 -10.57 -16.95 1.94
C ALA A 81 -11.30 -15.61 2.04
N ASN A 82 -10.63 -14.49 1.73
CA ASN A 82 -11.20 -13.15 1.73
C ASN A 82 -11.68 -12.66 0.35
N ASN A 83 -11.65 -13.53 -0.67
CA ASN A 83 -12.00 -13.22 -2.07
C ASN A 83 -11.20 -12.03 -2.64
N ILE A 84 -9.93 -11.90 -2.26
CA ILE A 84 -9.02 -10.86 -2.78
C ILE A 84 -8.30 -11.37 -4.02
N ILE A 85 -7.96 -12.67 -4.02
CA ILE A 85 -7.40 -13.37 -5.17
C ILE A 85 -8.12 -14.70 -5.34
N GLU A 86 -8.05 -15.24 -6.55
CA GLU A 86 -8.38 -16.62 -6.88
C GLU A 86 -7.11 -17.33 -7.33
N ALA A 87 -7.06 -18.65 -7.12
CA ALA A 87 -5.94 -19.48 -7.55
C ALA A 87 -6.46 -20.72 -8.27
N THR A 88 -5.94 -20.97 -9.47
CA THR A 88 -6.26 -22.15 -10.27
C THR A 88 -4.97 -22.89 -10.65
N GLY A 89 -5.09 -24.16 -11.04
CA GLY A 89 -3.94 -25.02 -11.41
C GLY A 89 -3.35 -25.83 -10.25
N ARG A 90 -2.68 -26.94 -10.59
CA ARG A 90 -2.06 -27.88 -9.63
C ARG A 90 -0.59 -27.57 -9.35
N ARG A 91 0.28 -27.68 -10.37
CA ARG A 91 1.75 -27.50 -10.25
C ARG A 91 2.19 -26.04 -10.35
N VAL A 92 1.70 -25.34 -11.37
CA VAL A 92 1.81 -23.88 -11.48
C VAL A 92 0.48 -23.30 -11.04
N ARG A 93 0.53 -22.40 -10.05
CA ARG A 93 -0.66 -21.66 -9.64
C ARG A 93 -0.80 -20.43 -10.52
N ILE A 94 -1.95 -20.33 -11.16
CA ILE A 94 -2.38 -19.15 -11.89
C ILE A 94 -3.25 -18.35 -10.93
N TYR A 95 -2.84 -17.13 -10.63
CA TYR A 95 -3.56 -16.22 -9.75
C TYR A 95 -4.30 -15.17 -10.56
N THR A 96 -5.54 -14.92 -10.18
CA THR A 96 -6.40 -13.89 -10.74
C THR A 96 -6.89 -12.97 -9.62
N ILE A 97 -7.15 -11.70 -9.93
CA ILE A 97 -7.85 -10.80 -9.02
C ILE A 97 -9.31 -10.73 -9.49
N PRO A 98 -10.29 -11.16 -8.68
CA PRO A 98 -11.70 -11.06 -9.04
C PRO A 98 -12.05 -9.61 -9.38
N ASN A 99 -12.84 -9.41 -10.43
CA ASN A 99 -13.29 -8.07 -10.83
C ASN A 99 -12.15 -7.07 -11.10
N TYR A 100 -10.99 -7.53 -11.58
CA TYR A 100 -9.82 -6.68 -11.81
C TYR A 100 -10.10 -5.43 -12.67
N ASN A 101 -11.05 -5.52 -13.60
CA ASN A 101 -11.43 -4.42 -14.49
C ASN A 101 -12.40 -3.41 -13.86
N ASN A 102 -12.98 -3.69 -12.70
CA ASN A 102 -13.94 -2.80 -12.03
C ASN A 102 -13.27 -1.52 -11.50
N PRO A 103 -14.04 -0.44 -11.32
CA PRO A 103 -13.56 0.77 -10.64
C PRO A 103 -13.20 0.47 -9.17
N GLY A 104 -12.36 1.32 -8.58
CA GLY A 104 -11.86 1.16 -7.21
C GLY A 104 -10.47 0.51 -7.16
N TRP A 105 -9.53 1.12 -7.85
CA TRP A 105 -8.12 0.75 -7.91
C TRP A 105 -7.24 1.99 -7.75
N CYS A 106 -5.97 1.78 -7.43
CA CYS A 106 -4.96 2.83 -7.34
C CYS A 106 -3.71 2.45 -8.13
N LYS A 107 -2.84 3.43 -8.37
CA LYS A 107 -1.59 3.25 -9.11
C LYS A 107 -0.46 2.91 -8.14
N PHE A 108 0.06 1.68 -8.20
CA PHE A 108 1.24 1.27 -7.45
C PHE A 108 2.50 1.59 -8.27
N PRO A 109 3.54 2.23 -7.71
CA PRO A 109 4.75 2.59 -8.46
C PRO A 109 5.50 1.32 -8.89
N ILE A 110 5.91 1.21 -10.15
CA ILE A 110 6.80 0.11 -10.60
C ILE A 110 8.22 0.66 -10.77
N ARG A 111 8.37 1.74 -11.54
CA ARG A 111 9.69 2.27 -11.94
C ARG A 111 10.63 2.50 -10.77
N ASP A 112 10.09 2.96 -9.64
CA ASP A 112 10.88 3.40 -8.50
C ASP A 112 11.11 2.29 -7.46
N VAL A 113 10.42 1.15 -7.57
CA VAL A 113 10.48 0.06 -6.57
C VAL A 113 10.91 -1.29 -7.14
N VAL A 114 10.76 -1.49 -8.46
CA VAL A 114 11.14 -2.70 -9.17
C VAL A 114 12.42 -2.44 -9.94
N ASP A 115 13.45 -3.24 -9.66
CA ASP A 115 14.72 -3.15 -10.36
C ASP A 115 14.65 -3.73 -11.79
N LYS A 116 15.77 -3.66 -12.52
CA LYS A 116 15.86 -4.22 -13.88
C LYS A 116 15.74 -5.75 -13.91
N GLY A 117 15.99 -6.43 -12.79
CA GLY A 117 15.85 -7.87 -12.62
C GLY A 117 14.42 -8.31 -12.29
N GLY A 118 13.49 -7.38 -12.06
CA GLY A 118 12.13 -7.69 -11.65
C GLY A 118 11.99 -7.97 -10.15
N GLU A 119 13.02 -7.66 -9.37
CA GLU A 119 13.03 -7.75 -7.92
C GLU A 119 12.44 -6.48 -7.30
N ILE A 120 11.78 -6.64 -6.15
CA ILE A 120 11.14 -5.52 -5.44
C ILE A 120 12.05 -5.13 -4.28
N ASN A 121 12.83 -4.06 -4.46
CA ASN A 121 13.99 -3.75 -3.61
C ASN A 121 13.65 -3.67 -2.10
N PHE A 122 12.57 -2.99 -1.76
CA PHE A 122 12.18 -2.80 -0.36
C PHE A 122 11.70 -4.09 0.32
N PHE A 123 11.32 -5.15 -0.43
CA PHE A 123 10.95 -6.43 0.19
C PHE A 123 12.12 -7.07 0.93
N LYS A 124 13.34 -6.94 0.40
CA LYS A 124 14.57 -7.49 1.00
C LYS A 124 14.99 -6.74 2.27
N MET A 125 14.64 -5.46 2.36
CA MET A 125 14.91 -4.62 3.54
C MET A 125 13.95 -4.89 4.71
N ILE A 126 12.85 -5.60 4.47
CA ILE A 126 11.87 -5.98 5.50
C ILE A 126 12.18 -7.40 6.01
N SER A 127 12.42 -7.53 7.31
CA SER A 127 12.76 -8.78 8.00
C SER A 127 11.58 -9.74 8.17
N ASN A 128 10.35 -9.22 8.07
CA ASN A 128 9.07 -9.91 8.30
C ASN A 128 8.80 -10.31 9.75
N ARG A 129 9.46 -9.67 10.71
CA ARG A 129 9.41 -10.06 12.14
C ARG A 129 8.76 -9.01 13.02
N HIS A 130 8.66 -7.76 12.57
CA HIS A 130 8.30 -6.66 13.45
C HIS A 130 6.92 -6.07 13.10
N PRO A 131 6.07 -5.79 14.11
CA PRO A 131 4.79 -5.10 13.93
C PRO A 131 4.87 -3.81 13.11
N VAL A 132 5.93 -3.02 13.30
CA VAL A 132 6.16 -1.77 12.57
C VAL A 132 6.25 -1.98 11.05
N GLU A 133 6.80 -3.11 10.60
CA GLU A 133 6.88 -3.46 9.18
C GLU A 133 5.50 -3.74 8.59
N LEU A 134 4.65 -4.47 9.33
CA LEU A 134 3.25 -4.68 8.93
C LEU A 134 2.49 -3.36 8.88
N HIS A 135 2.69 -2.51 9.88
CA HIS A 135 2.06 -1.19 9.98
C HIS A 135 2.47 -0.28 8.82
N ALA A 136 3.76 -0.27 8.47
CA ALA A 136 4.28 0.46 7.32
C ALA A 136 3.64 -0.02 6.01
N LEU A 137 3.60 -1.33 5.77
CA LEU A 137 2.99 -1.87 4.55
C LEU A 137 1.48 -1.59 4.47
N LYS A 138 0.76 -1.67 5.59
CA LYS A 138 -0.66 -1.29 5.65
C LYS A 138 -0.86 0.19 5.30
N LEU A 139 -0.05 1.07 5.89
CA LEU A 139 -0.08 2.50 5.60
C LEU A 139 0.20 2.77 4.13
N LEU A 140 1.24 2.18 3.57
CA LEU A 140 1.61 2.34 2.16
C LEU A 140 0.42 2.06 1.23
N VAL A 141 -0.16 0.86 1.33
CA VAL A 141 -1.24 0.48 0.40
C VAL A 141 -2.53 1.25 0.65
N TYR A 142 -2.78 1.68 1.90
CA TYR A 142 -3.93 2.53 2.23
C TYR A 142 -3.77 3.96 1.72
N LEU A 143 -2.61 4.57 1.92
CA LEU A 143 -2.32 5.91 1.43
C LEU A 143 -2.38 5.94 -0.09
N LEU A 144 -1.83 4.93 -0.77
CA LEU A 144 -1.97 4.79 -2.23
C LEU A 144 -3.43 4.59 -2.66
N ALA A 145 -4.22 3.84 -1.87
CA ALA A 145 -5.62 3.57 -2.17
C ALA A 145 -6.52 4.82 -2.15
N ILE A 146 -6.20 5.80 -1.31
CA ILE A 146 -6.97 7.05 -1.17
C ILE A 146 -6.38 8.22 -1.97
N ARG A 147 -5.15 8.06 -2.48
CA ARG A 147 -4.48 9.11 -3.25
C ARG A 147 -5.22 9.37 -4.55
N GLY A 148 -5.43 10.65 -4.90
CA GLY A 148 -5.92 11.00 -6.22
C GLY A 148 -4.93 10.57 -7.31
N ASN A 149 -5.44 10.45 -8.53
CA ASN A 149 -4.63 10.04 -9.68
C ASN A 149 -3.54 11.06 -10.05
N ASP A 150 -3.78 12.32 -9.69
CA ASP A 150 -3.00 13.49 -10.07
C ASP A 150 -2.33 14.17 -8.87
N ASP A 151 -2.57 13.66 -7.66
CA ASP A 151 -2.03 14.21 -6.42
C ASP A 151 -0.63 13.66 -6.13
N GLU A 152 0.25 14.53 -5.64
CA GLU A 152 1.60 14.17 -5.21
C GLU A 152 1.65 13.62 -3.78
N TYR A 153 0.57 13.83 -3.02
CA TYR A 153 0.43 13.41 -1.63
C TYR A 153 -0.93 12.78 -1.36
N SER A 154 -1.03 12.05 -0.26
CA SER A 154 -2.30 11.60 0.31
C SER A 154 -2.59 12.41 1.56
N GLU A 155 -3.77 13.00 1.62
CA GLU A 155 -4.29 13.67 2.82
C GLU A 155 -5.22 12.72 3.57
N VAL A 156 -4.98 12.53 4.87
CA VAL A 156 -5.86 11.72 5.73
C VAL A 156 -5.74 12.10 7.19
N SER A 157 -6.84 12.05 7.93
CA SER A 157 -6.79 12.27 9.37
C SER A 157 -6.34 11.03 10.14
N LEU A 158 -5.69 11.23 11.29
CA LEU A 158 -5.19 10.12 12.10
C LEU A 158 -6.33 9.20 12.57
N SER A 159 -7.51 9.75 12.90
CA SER A 159 -8.69 8.94 13.22
C SER A 159 -9.15 8.04 12.06
N LYS A 160 -9.09 8.53 10.81
CA LYS A 160 -9.39 7.72 9.62
C LYS A 160 -8.37 6.61 9.43
N ILE A 161 -7.07 6.88 9.64
CA ILE A 161 -6.04 5.83 9.62
C ILE A 161 -6.39 4.73 10.64
N ILE A 162 -6.56 5.08 11.92
CA ILE A 162 -6.87 4.11 12.98
C ILE A 162 -8.13 3.30 12.64
N SER A 163 -9.17 4.00 12.20
CA SER A 163 -10.47 3.40 11.86
C SER A 163 -10.52 2.71 10.51
N LYS A 164 -9.48 2.73 9.66
CA LYS A 164 -9.47 2.00 8.38
C LYS A 164 -8.45 0.86 8.35
N ILE A 165 -7.30 1.03 9.00
CA ILE A 165 -6.22 0.02 8.94
C ILE A 165 -5.95 -0.68 10.28
N GLY A 166 -6.50 -0.17 11.39
CA GLY A 166 -6.42 -0.81 12.70
C GLY A 166 -5.00 -0.76 13.28
N ILE A 167 -4.36 0.40 13.17
CA ILE A 167 -3.04 0.70 13.76
C ILE A 167 -3.28 1.63 14.96
N ASN A 168 -2.53 1.45 16.05
CA ASN A 168 -2.62 2.38 17.18
C ASN A 168 -1.94 3.70 16.84
N TYR A 169 -2.42 4.80 17.41
CA TYR A 169 -1.85 6.13 17.21
C TYR A 169 -0.31 6.15 17.36
N LYS A 170 0.21 5.53 18.43
CA LYS A 170 1.65 5.46 18.73
C LYS A 170 2.50 4.77 17.65
N ASP A 171 1.87 3.91 16.84
CA ASP A 171 2.55 3.07 15.85
C ASP A 171 2.53 3.70 14.44
N ILE A 172 1.78 4.80 14.23
CA ILE A 172 1.65 5.48 12.93
C ILE A 172 2.97 6.12 12.51
N PHE A 173 3.56 6.97 13.35
CA PHE A 173 4.80 7.69 13.01
C PHE A 173 6.04 6.78 12.88
N PRO A 174 6.25 5.77 13.74
CA PRO A 174 7.30 4.77 13.51
C PRO A 174 7.15 4.08 12.15
N ALA A 175 5.92 3.74 11.75
CA ALA A 175 5.64 3.11 10.47
C ALA A 175 5.87 4.06 9.27
N LEU A 176 5.47 5.34 9.37
CA LEU A 176 5.79 6.36 8.35
C LEU A 176 7.30 6.60 8.22
N THR A 177 8.01 6.62 9.36
CA THR A 177 9.47 6.75 9.38
C THR A 177 10.12 5.59 8.66
N LEU A 178 9.65 4.36 8.90
CA LEU A 178 10.12 3.19 8.16
C LEU A 178 9.84 3.31 6.66
N LEU A 179 8.66 3.79 6.25
CA LEU A 179 8.37 4.04 4.82
C LEU A 179 9.31 5.07 4.19
N LYS A 180 9.71 6.11 4.94
CA LYS A 180 10.71 7.10 4.50
C LYS A 180 12.09 6.47 4.33
N VAL A 181 12.53 5.65 5.30
CA VAL A 181 13.80 4.89 5.21
C VAL A 181 13.80 3.92 4.03
N LEU A 182 12.68 3.28 3.73
CA LEU A 182 12.53 2.39 2.57
C LEU A 182 12.43 3.15 1.23
N GLY A 183 12.41 4.49 1.23
CA GLY A 183 12.28 5.30 0.02
C GLY A 183 10.90 5.22 -0.63
N LEU A 184 9.86 4.81 0.11
CA LEU A 184 8.49 4.67 -0.39
C LEU A 184 7.65 5.93 -0.14
N VAL A 185 8.07 6.75 0.80
CA VAL A 185 7.50 8.06 1.16
C VAL A 185 8.66 9.06 1.16
N SER A 186 8.48 10.22 0.54
CA SER A 186 9.51 11.26 0.52
C SER A 186 9.46 12.09 1.79
N ASP A 187 8.25 12.50 2.19
CA ASP A 187 8.04 13.28 3.40
C ASP A 187 6.61 13.13 3.94
N PHE A 188 6.38 13.60 5.17
CA PHE A 188 5.04 13.71 5.73
C PHE A 188 4.92 14.91 6.67
N GLN A 189 3.84 15.66 6.53
CA GLN A 189 3.55 16.86 7.30
C GLN A 189 2.31 16.66 8.16
N ARG A 190 2.32 17.27 9.34
CA ARG A 190 1.20 17.26 10.28
C ARG A 190 0.57 18.63 10.30
N GLU A 191 -0.74 18.67 10.10
CA GLU A 191 -1.53 19.88 10.22
C GLU A 191 -2.60 19.67 11.29
N THR A 192 -2.58 20.54 12.31
CA THR A 192 -3.66 20.64 13.28
C THR A 192 -4.73 21.55 12.71
N LEU A 193 -5.90 21.01 12.37
CA LEU A 193 -7.01 21.86 11.93
C LEU A 193 -7.46 22.81 13.07
N PRO A 194 -7.48 24.13 12.85
CA PRO A 194 -8.12 25.06 13.79
C PRO A 194 -9.64 24.90 13.71
N GLN A 195 -10.31 24.76 14.85
CA GLN A 195 -11.76 24.56 14.88
C GLN A 195 -12.51 25.84 14.43
N ARG A 196 -13.46 25.72 13.50
CA ARG A 196 -14.60 26.65 13.42
C ARG A 196 -15.57 26.26 14.53
N GLY A 197 -15.58 27.04 15.62
CA GLY A 197 -16.24 26.66 16.87
C GLY A 197 -17.77 26.59 16.79
N ILE A 198 -18.34 25.65 17.55
CA ILE A 198 -19.55 25.85 18.35
C ILE A 198 -19.29 25.14 19.69
N ASN A 199 -19.36 25.92 20.77
CA ASN A 199 -19.09 25.50 22.14
C ASN A 199 -20.31 24.78 22.72
N ILE A 200 -20.20 23.52 23.13
CA ILE A 200 -21.17 22.90 24.06
C ILE A 200 -20.50 21.80 24.89
N ASN A 201 -20.06 22.20 26.09
CA ASN A 201 -19.78 21.40 27.30
C ASN A 201 -18.70 20.29 27.28
N LEU A 202 -18.10 20.14 28.46
CA LEU A 202 -16.95 19.30 28.83
C LEU A 202 -17.04 17.84 28.32
N MET A 203 -16.42 17.58 27.18
CA MET A 203 -15.84 16.29 26.81
C MET A 203 -14.52 16.59 26.11
N GLU A 204 -13.45 15.84 26.43
CA GLU A 204 -12.12 16.03 25.84
C GLU A 204 -12.18 16.15 24.31
N TYR A 205 -12.07 17.37 23.79
CA TYR A 205 -11.98 17.65 22.36
C TYR A 205 -10.60 17.22 21.88
N LYS A 206 -10.43 15.94 21.54
CA LYS A 206 -9.19 15.46 20.94
C LYS A 206 -9.16 15.95 19.49
N GLN A 207 -8.47 17.07 19.25
CA GLN A 207 -8.21 17.63 17.94
C GLN A 207 -7.68 16.53 17.01
N ASP A 208 -8.39 16.26 15.91
CA ASP A 208 -7.96 15.25 14.94
C ASP A 208 -6.90 15.89 14.04
N GLU A 209 -5.70 15.32 14.04
CA GLU A 209 -4.60 15.79 13.21
C GLU A 209 -4.78 15.28 11.78
N ILE A 210 -4.54 16.15 10.81
CA ILE A 210 -4.42 15.79 9.40
C ILE A 210 -2.96 15.48 9.08
N LEU A 211 -2.77 14.41 8.31
CA LEU A 211 -1.48 13.98 7.81
C LEU A 211 -1.46 14.11 6.28
N ASN A 212 -0.50 14.88 5.79
CA ASN A 212 -0.17 14.99 4.37
C ASN A 212 1.07 14.13 4.10
N VAL A 213 0.94 13.05 3.34
CA VAL A 213 2.04 12.10 3.05
C VAL A 213 2.45 12.19 1.59
N TYR A 214 3.68 12.62 1.34
CA TYR A 214 4.25 12.85 0.01
C TYR A 214 5.00 11.62 -0.51
N PHE A 215 4.93 11.40 -1.81
CA PHE A 215 5.58 10.26 -2.46
C PHE A 215 6.71 10.72 -3.39
N PRO A 216 7.81 9.96 -3.51
CA PRO A 216 8.92 10.33 -4.39
C PRO A 216 8.58 10.18 -5.89
N TYR A 217 7.49 9.52 -6.20
CA TYR A 217 6.96 9.33 -7.55
C TYR A 217 5.75 10.25 -7.76
N GLY A 218 5.93 11.26 -8.62
CA GLY A 218 4.89 12.25 -8.93
C GLY A 218 3.68 11.66 -9.67
N SER A 219 2.68 12.50 -9.92
CA SER A 219 1.50 12.17 -10.70
C SER A 219 1.89 11.46 -12.01
N TYR A 220 1.34 10.26 -12.22
CA TYR A 220 1.71 9.38 -13.33
C TYR A 220 1.17 9.85 -14.69
N LEU A 221 0.79 11.13 -14.80
CA LEU A 221 0.50 11.78 -16.08
C LEU A 221 1.79 12.34 -16.70
N PRO A 222 1.88 12.40 -18.04
CA PRO A 222 2.96 13.10 -18.73
C PRO A 222 3.10 14.54 -18.21
N LYS A 223 4.34 15.05 -18.14
CA LYS A 223 4.62 16.43 -17.71
C LYS A 223 3.77 17.48 -18.46
N SER A 224 3.36 17.21 -19.70
CA SER A 224 2.53 18.10 -20.53
C SER A 224 1.11 18.33 -20.02
N THR A 225 0.58 17.47 -19.14
CA THR A 225 -0.77 17.61 -18.56
C THR A 225 -0.77 18.28 -17.18
N ARG A 226 0.43 18.55 -16.62
CA ARG A 226 0.54 19.25 -15.34
C ARG A 226 0.18 20.71 -15.57
N ARG A 227 -1.02 21.13 -15.15
CA ARG A 227 -1.27 22.55 -14.88
C ARG A 227 -0.19 22.98 -13.89
N THR A 228 0.61 23.98 -14.25
CA THR A 228 1.58 24.62 -13.38
C THR A 228 0.88 25.13 -12.14
N ILE A 229 0.84 24.32 -11.09
CA ILE A 229 0.58 24.79 -9.73
C ILE A 229 1.97 25.07 -9.18
N SER A 230 2.33 26.35 -9.12
CA SER A 230 3.53 26.83 -8.48
C SER A 230 3.53 26.35 -7.03
N MET A 231 4.57 25.60 -6.62
CA MET A 231 4.89 25.46 -5.20
C MET A 231 5.13 26.87 -4.64
N PRO A 232 4.55 27.25 -3.48
CA PRO A 232 5.02 28.43 -2.79
C PRO A 232 6.50 28.19 -2.44
N ALA A 233 7.34 29.15 -2.82
CA ALA A 233 8.77 29.09 -2.53
C ALA A 233 8.95 28.94 -1.01
N LEU A 234 9.70 27.92 -0.60
CA LEU A 234 10.24 27.85 0.75
C LEU A 234 11.23 29.02 0.88
N THR A 235 10.79 30.12 1.48
CA THR A 235 11.69 31.18 1.96
C THR A 235 12.49 30.61 3.13
N VAL A 236 13.81 30.56 2.92
CA VAL A 236 14.83 30.36 3.97
C VAL A 236 14.84 31.58 4.89
#